data_AF-A0A670ZNI5-F1
#
_entry.id   AF-A0A670ZNI5-F1
#
_cell.length_a   1.000
_cell.length_b   1.000
_cell.length_c   1.000
_cell.angle_alpha   90.00
_cell.angle_beta   90.00
_cell.angle_gamma   90.00
#
_symmetry.space_group_name_H-M   'P 1'
#
loop_
_entity.id
_entity.type
_entity.pdbx_description
1 polymer ?
#
loop_
_entity_poly.entity_id
_entity_poly.type
_entity_poly.pdbx_seq_one_letter_code
_entity_poly.pdbx_strand_id
1 'polypeptide(L)' 'LDRQRVSEYSRCPICLEKIRNVAFLNPCFHRFCFACILEWSDRKGMKFNMFLKKVF' A
#
# COMPACT_ATOMS: atom_id res chain seq x y z
N LEU A 1 12.95 6.74 -25.29
CA LEU A 1 12.10 7.63 -24.47
C LEU A 1 10.67 7.32 -24.95
N ASP A 2 9.86 6.47 -24.36
CA ASP A 2 9.39 6.32 -22.98
C ASP A 2 9.01 4.84 -22.78
N ARG A 3 9.74 4.12 -21.94
CA ARG A 3 9.55 2.68 -21.71
C ARG A 3 9.09 2.50 -20.27
N GLN A 4 7.85 2.87 -19.94
CA GLN A 4 7.07 2.30 -18.84
C GLN A 4 5.72 3.01 -18.67
N ARG A 5 4.68 2.53 -19.37
CA ARG A 5 3.29 2.65 -18.90
C ARG A 5 2.83 1.36 -18.23
N VAL A 6 3.62 0.83 -17.28
CA VAL A 6 2.99 0.14 -16.16
C VAL A 6 2.35 1.27 -15.37
N SER A 7 1.03 1.36 -15.35
CA SER A 7 0.34 2.47 -14.69
C SER A 7 0.94 2.66 -13.30
N GLU A 8 1.58 3.79 -13.04
CA GLU A 8 2.29 4.08 -11.78
C GLU A 8 1.37 3.87 -10.55
N TYR A 9 0.06 3.91 -10.79
CA TYR A 9 -1.03 3.55 -9.88
C TYR A 9 -1.07 2.09 -9.38
N SER A 10 -0.22 1.20 -9.92
CA SER A 10 -0.13 -0.23 -9.53
C SER A 10 1.17 -0.58 -8.77
N ARG A 11 2.04 0.39 -8.52
CA ARG A 11 3.25 0.22 -7.69
C ARG A 11 2.94 0.60 -6.24
N CYS A 12 3.56 -0.09 -5.30
CA CYS A 12 3.42 0.22 -3.88
C CYS A 12 4.32 1.43 -3.56
N PRO A 13 3.80 2.51 -2.97
CA PRO A 13 4.62 3.69 -2.64
C PRO A 13 5.70 3.43 -1.57
N ILE A 14 5.63 2.32 -0.84
CA ILE A 14 6.59 1.97 0.23
C ILE A 14 7.78 1.20 -0.35
N CYS A 15 7.54 0.15 -1.14
CA CYS A 15 8.60 -0.70 -1.68
C CYS A 15 8.92 -0.45 -3.17
N LEU A 16 8.18 0.46 -3.83
CA LEU A 16 8.32 0.83 -5.25
C LEU A 16 8.10 -0.30 -6.27
N GLU A 17 7.77 -1.50 -5.78
CA GLU A 17 7.48 -2.68 -6.57
C GLU A 17 5.99 -2.84 -6.89
N LYS A 18 5.65 -3.81 -7.75
CA LYS A 18 4.24 -4.18 -8.01
C LYS A 18 3.54 -4.55 -6.71
N ILE A 19 2.34 -4.01 -6.49
CA ILE A 19 1.54 -4.31 -5.30
C ILE A 19 1.21 -5.81 -5.24
N ARG A 20 1.47 -6.43 -4.07
CA ARG A 20 1.09 -7.82 -3.73
C ARG A 20 0.25 -7.80 -2.46
N ASN A 21 -0.86 -8.54 -2.45
CA ASN A 21 -1.84 -8.54 -1.36
C ASN A 21 -2.25 -7.11 -0.99
N VAL A 22 -3.10 -6.50 -1.84
CA VAL A 22 -3.44 -5.07 -1.74
C VAL A 22 -4.08 -4.73 -0.39
N ALA A 23 -3.67 -3.60 0.17
CA ALA A 23 -4.25 -3.00 1.36
C ALA A 23 -4.56 -1.52 1.08
N PHE A 24 -5.65 -1.01 1.67
CA PHE A 24 -6.14 0.35 1.43
C PHE A 24 -6.26 1.15 2.71
N LEU A 25 -5.72 2.37 2.71
CA LEU A 25 -5.95 3.33 3.80
C LEU A 25 -7.32 3.99 3.66
N ASN A 26 -8.06 4.13 4.75
CA ASN A 26 -9.25 4.96 4.82
C ASN A 26 -8.93 6.35 5.39
N PRO A 27 -9.61 7.41 4.92
CA PRO A 27 -10.60 7.44 3.83
C PRO A 27 -10.00 7.70 2.45
N CYS A 28 -8.68 7.80 2.32
CA CYS A 28 -8.02 8.25 1.09
C CYS A 28 -7.90 7.17 0.00
N PHE A 29 -8.20 5.91 0.31
CA PHE A 29 -8.16 4.73 -0.58
C PHE A 29 -6.82 4.50 -1.30
N HIS A 30 -5.71 5.03 -0.77
CA HIS A 30 -4.38 4.75 -1.31
C HIS A 30 -3.99 3.28 -1.10
N ARG A 31 -3.35 2.70 -2.13
CA ARG A 31 -3.02 1.28 -2.22
C ARG A 31 -1.58 0.99 -1.83
N PHE A 32 -1.39 -0.07 -1.05
CA PHE A 32 -0.08 -0.57 -0.63
C PHE A 32 -0.03 -2.10 -0.66
N CYS A 33 1.16 -2.68 -0.57
CA CYS A 33 1.30 -4.08 -0.16
C CYS A 33 0.89 -4.22 1.31
N PHE A 34 0.15 -5.26 1.64
CA PHE A 34 -0.28 -5.55 3.02
C PHE A 34 0.91 -5.61 4.00
N ALA A 35 1.98 -6.32 3.63
CA ALA A 35 3.19 -6.41 4.45
C ALA A 35 3.85 -5.05 4.66
N CYS A 36 4.00 -4.25 3.59
CA CYS A 36 4.66 -2.96 3.68
C CYS A 36 3.92 -1.98 4.60
N ILE A 37 2.59 -1.91 4.49
CA ILE A 37 1.81 -1.01 5.35
C ILE A 37 1.72 -1.53 6.79
N LEU A 38 1.79 -2.85 7.00
CA LEU A 38 1.87 -3.46 8.33
C LEU A 38 3.18 -3.08 9.03
N GLU A 39 4.33 -3.29 8.38
CA GLU A 39 5.64 -2.94 8.93
C GLU A 39 5.78 -1.42 9.17
N TRP A 40 5.26 -0.61 8.25
CA TRP A 40 5.26 0.85 8.42
C TRP A 40 4.43 1.28 9.63
N SER A 41 3.26 0.66 9.84
CA SER A 41 2.38 0.99 10.98
C SER A 41 3.01 0.59 12.32
N ASP A 42 3.65 -0.57 12.38
CA ASP A 42 4.36 -1.07 13.55
C ASP A 42 5.51 -0.13 13.95
N ARG A 43 6.36 0.28 12.99
CA ARG A 43 7.44 1.26 13.21
C ARG A 43 6.95 2.63 13.69
N LYS A 44 5.70 2.99 13.39
CA LYS A 44 5.07 4.26 13.82
C LYS A 44 4.26 4.13 15.11
N GLY A 45 4.20 2.94 15.72
CA GLY A 45 3.39 2.69 16.93
C GLY A 45 1.88 2.83 16.69
N MET A 46 1.44 2.76 15.43
CA MET A 46 0.04 2.94 15.04
C MET A 46 -0.67 1.58 15.01
N LYS A 47 -1.79 1.44 15.72
CA LYS A 47 -2.58 0.20 15.69
C LYS A 47 -3.21 0.00 14.31
N PHE A 48 -2.81 -1.07 13.63
CA PHE A 48 -3.23 -1.47 12.28
C PHE A 48 -4.76 -1.48 12.04
N ASN A 49 -5.53 -1.76 13.10
CA ASN A 49 -6.98 -1.93 13.03
C ASN A 49 -7.78 -0.65 12.77
N MET A 50 -7.17 0.54 12.79
CA MET A 50 -7.93 1.79 12.71
C MET A 50 -8.05 2.38 11.29
N PHE A 51 -7.23 1.95 10.33
CA PHE A 51 -7.16 2.61 9.01
C PHE A 51 -7.26 1.68 7.79
N LEU A 52 -7.10 0.36 7.97
CA LEU A 52 -7.01 -0.56 6.84
C LEU A 52 -8.30 -1.37 6.65
N LYS A 53 -9.00 -1.12 5.54
CA LYS A 53 -9.98 -2.10 5.03
C LYS A 53 -9.20 -3.14 4.22
N LYS A 54 -9.17 -4.37 4.72
CA LYS A 54 -8.80 -5.54 3.92
C LYS A 54 -10.00 -5.82 3.02
N VAL A 55 -9.91 -5.40 1.76
CA VAL A 55 -10.91 -5.76 0.75
C VAL A 55 -10.58 -7.20 0.33
N PHE A 56 -11.45 -8.14 0.72
CA PHE A 56 -11.47 -9.49 0.16
C PHE A 56 -11.96 -9.45 -1.28
#